data_AF-A0A3R5Q635-F1
#
_entry.id   AF-A0A3R5Q635-F1
#
_cell.length_a   1.000
_cell.length_b   1.000
_cell.length_c   1.000
_cell.angle_alpha   90.00
_cell.angle_beta   90.00
_cell.angle_gamma   90.00
#
_symmetry.space_group_name_H-M   'P 1'
#
loop_
_entity.id
_entity.type
_entity.pdbx_description
1 polymer ?
#
loop_
_entity_poly.entity_id
_entity_poly.type
_entity_poly.pdbx_seq_one_letter_code
_entity_poly.pdbx_strand_id
1 'polypeptide(L)'
;MSEPEQEYNPEIVVDGDTDQGECIQTTTQVAEAWWQVRLREVSTINTLHIFYKETETPFVQKKRFAGFSVYVSNGTTVPSGERCYHHGGDKYPELNQEIQCKAVGRIVTIIIQRPPEEDFTNSLCVSNHALLELCEVEVNGCGVGFYGTECTSECPTDCVDGQCDPVTGDCRYGCVDGYFGPKCEQDCENDITGCVGDVCPVNCASQACDLFGACREGCQAGWQGTDCTS
;
A
#
# COMPACT_ATOMS: atom_id res chain seq x y z
N MET A 1 3.68 -25.99 -4.86
CA MET A 1 4.72 -24.95 -4.89
C MET A 1 5.37 -25.08 -6.24
N SER A 2 5.27 -24.07 -7.09
CA SER A 2 5.94 -24.14 -8.39
C SER A 2 6.64 -22.82 -8.67
N GLU A 3 7.96 -22.88 -8.50
CA GLU A 3 8.89 -22.05 -9.26
C GLU A 3 8.62 -22.25 -10.77
N PRO A 4 8.87 -21.23 -11.60
CA PRO A 4 8.64 -21.31 -13.05
C PRO A 4 9.33 -22.54 -13.66
N GLU A 5 8.63 -23.24 -14.56
CA GLU A 5 9.17 -24.42 -15.25
C GLU A 5 10.25 -23.99 -16.26
N GLN A 6 11.49 -24.47 -16.03
CA GLN A 6 12.69 -24.41 -16.90
C GLN A 6 13.33 -23.03 -17.11
N GLU A 7 14.59 -22.87 -16.66
CA GLU A 7 15.60 -21.87 -17.08
C GLU A 7 15.12 -20.41 -17.30
N TYR A 8 14.03 -20.00 -16.66
CA TYR A 8 13.47 -18.66 -16.82
C TYR A 8 14.02 -17.73 -15.75
N ASN A 9 14.69 -16.66 -16.20
CA ASN A 9 15.15 -15.59 -15.33
C ASN A 9 13.93 -14.80 -14.81
N PRO A 10 13.55 -14.89 -13.51
CA PRO A 10 12.43 -14.14 -12.97
C PRO A 10 12.66 -12.62 -12.99
N GLU A 11 13.90 -12.19 -13.26
CA GLU A 11 14.28 -10.78 -13.41
C GLU A 11 13.85 -10.19 -14.76
N ILE A 12 13.39 -10.99 -15.74
CA ILE A 12 12.78 -10.46 -16.98
C ILE A 12 11.58 -9.57 -16.67
N VAL A 13 10.89 -9.81 -15.54
CA VAL A 13 9.73 -9.01 -15.11
C VAL A 13 10.11 -7.65 -14.53
N VAL A 14 11.40 -7.36 -14.41
CA VAL A 14 11.92 -6.11 -13.83
C VAL A 14 13.10 -5.59 -14.65
N ASP A 15 13.11 -5.88 -15.95
CA ASP A 15 14.18 -5.48 -16.86
C ASP A 15 13.95 -4.10 -17.51
N GLY A 16 12.77 -3.51 -17.29
CA GLY A 16 12.36 -2.23 -17.82
C GLY A 16 11.79 -2.29 -19.24
N ASP A 17 11.54 -3.47 -19.80
CA ASP A 17 10.91 -3.65 -21.10
C ASP A 17 9.38 -3.77 -21.01
N THR A 18 8.71 -2.66 -21.30
CA THR A 18 7.23 -2.61 -21.32
C THR A 18 6.60 -3.06 -22.64
N ASP A 19 7.38 -3.48 -23.65
CA ASP A 19 6.86 -3.86 -24.97
C ASP A 19 6.13 -5.22 -24.97
N GLN A 20 6.06 -5.88 -23.80
CA GLN A 20 5.37 -7.16 -23.55
C GLN A 20 5.83 -8.31 -24.48
N GLY A 21 7.06 -8.20 -25.01
CA GLY A 21 7.68 -9.19 -25.90
C GLY A 21 8.18 -10.42 -25.15
N GLU A 22 8.63 -10.25 -23.91
CA GLU A 22 9.08 -11.31 -23.02
C GLU A 22 8.24 -11.31 -21.74
N CYS A 23 7.70 -12.48 -21.38
CA CYS A 23 6.88 -12.63 -20.18
C CYS A 23 7.21 -13.95 -19.50
N ILE A 24 7.20 -13.96 -18.16
CA ILE A 24 7.28 -15.19 -17.39
C ILE A 24 5.93 -15.89 -17.38
N GLN A 25 5.96 -17.20 -17.14
CA GLN A 25 4.77 -17.99 -16.87
C GLN A 25 5.06 -18.97 -15.75
N THR A 26 4.17 -19.06 -14.75
CA THR A 26 4.28 -20.09 -13.71
C THR A 26 3.77 -21.44 -14.19
N THR A 27 4.03 -22.51 -13.44
CA THR A 27 3.44 -23.83 -13.72
C THR A 27 1.91 -23.75 -13.73
N THR A 28 1.32 -24.59 -14.59
CA THR A 28 -0.14 -24.67 -14.76
C THR A 28 -0.79 -25.63 -13.75
N GLN A 29 -2.11 -25.57 -13.62
CA GLN A 29 -2.90 -26.50 -12.79
C GLN A 29 -2.58 -26.49 -11.29
N VAL A 30 -2.01 -25.39 -10.79
CA VAL A 30 -1.73 -25.19 -9.36
C VAL A 30 -2.83 -24.37 -8.69
N ALA A 31 -2.99 -24.56 -7.37
CA ALA A 31 -3.91 -23.77 -6.54
C ALA A 31 -3.32 -22.40 -6.16
N GLU A 32 -2.02 -22.21 -6.33
CA GLU A 32 -1.33 -20.98 -5.97
C GLU A 32 -0.18 -20.74 -6.94
N ALA A 33 -0.12 -19.54 -7.50
CA ALA A 33 0.94 -19.05 -8.37
C ALA A 33 1.36 -17.66 -7.89
N TRP A 34 2.66 -17.43 -7.74
CA TRP A 34 3.19 -16.16 -7.25
C TRP A 34 4.50 -15.81 -7.92
N TRP A 35 4.80 -14.51 -7.90
CA TRP A 35 6.09 -13.94 -8.22
C TRP A 35 6.45 -12.95 -7.13
N GLN A 36 7.74 -12.84 -6.79
CA GLN A 36 8.21 -11.89 -5.80
C GLN A 36 9.51 -11.23 -6.27
N VAL A 37 9.67 -9.95 -5.94
CA VAL A 37 10.92 -9.21 -6.12
C VAL A 37 11.40 -8.70 -4.77
N ARG A 38 12.71 -8.81 -4.55
CA ARG A 38 13.39 -8.21 -3.39
C ARG A 38 13.99 -6.87 -3.81
N LEU A 39 13.49 -5.80 -3.23
CA LEU A 39 14.03 -4.46 -3.39
C LEU A 39 15.41 -4.34 -2.72
N ARG A 40 16.21 -3.40 -3.23
CA ARG A 40 17.57 -3.12 -2.75
C ARG A 40 17.58 -2.86 -1.24
N GLU A 41 16.63 -2.06 -0.77
CA GLU A 41 16.43 -1.68 0.63
C GLU A 41 14.95 -1.74 1.02
N VAL A 42 14.65 -1.45 2.28
CA VAL A 42 13.25 -1.29 2.72
C VAL A 42 12.76 0.04 2.15
N SER A 43 11.63 0.01 1.45
CA SER A 43 11.09 1.16 0.75
C SER A 43 9.65 1.44 1.16
N THR A 44 9.28 2.72 1.15
CA THR A 44 7.89 3.15 1.14
C THR A 44 7.38 3.07 -0.29
N ILE A 45 6.51 2.09 -0.55
CA ILE A 45 5.89 1.85 -1.85
C ILE A 45 4.63 2.71 -1.96
N ASN A 46 4.38 3.26 -3.15
CA ASN A 46 3.20 4.06 -3.44
C ASN A 46 2.35 3.45 -4.55
N THR A 47 2.97 3.15 -5.70
CA THR A 47 2.26 2.54 -6.82
C THR A 47 3.01 1.35 -7.40
N LEU A 48 2.25 0.43 -7.99
CA LEU A 48 2.78 -0.62 -8.85
C LEU A 48 2.16 -0.48 -10.23
N HIS A 49 2.97 -0.65 -11.26
CA HIS A 49 2.49 -0.84 -12.63
C HIS A 49 2.74 -2.30 -12.98
N ILE A 50 1.69 -3.02 -13.37
CA ILE A 50 1.80 -4.43 -13.75
C ILE A 50 1.38 -4.56 -15.22
N PHE A 51 2.30 -5.02 -16.04
CA PHE A 51 2.09 -5.37 -17.44
C PHE A 51 1.91 -6.87 -17.51
N TYR A 52 0.65 -7.30 -17.51
CA TYR A 52 0.29 -8.71 -17.65
C TYR A 52 0.30 -9.09 -19.13
N LYS A 53 0.63 -10.35 -19.44
CA LYS A 53 0.64 -10.85 -20.81
C LYS A 53 -0.68 -10.57 -21.53
N GLU A 54 -0.58 -9.96 -22.70
CA GLU A 54 -1.71 -9.75 -23.61
C GLU A 54 -1.52 -10.64 -24.85
N THR A 55 -2.59 -11.31 -25.27
CA THR A 55 -2.58 -12.15 -26.48
C THR A 55 -3.76 -11.76 -27.36
N GLU A 56 -3.85 -12.37 -28.54
CA GLU A 56 -5.03 -12.24 -29.42
C GLU A 56 -6.36 -12.59 -28.73
N THR A 57 -6.33 -13.32 -27.61
CA THR A 57 -7.50 -13.72 -26.82
C THR A 57 -7.50 -13.11 -25.40
N PRO A 58 -7.54 -11.78 -25.25
CA PRO A 58 -7.26 -11.08 -23.98
C PRO A 58 -8.19 -11.51 -22.84
N PHE A 59 -9.41 -11.96 -23.16
CA PHE A 59 -10.36 -12.50 -22.19
C PHE A 59 -9.80 -13.66 -21.37
N VAL A 60 -8.98 -14.53 -21.98
CA VAL A 60 -8.37 -15.67 -21.29
C VAL A 60 -7.34 -15.18 -20.26
N GLN A 61 -6.50 -14.21 -20.64
CA GLN A 61 -5.52 -13.63 -19.71
C GLN A 61 -6.21 -12.87 -18.58
N LYS A 62 -7.27 -12.12 -18.91
CA LYS A 62 -8.10 -11.43 -17.90
C LYS A 62 -8.70 -12.40 -16.88
N LYS A 63 -9.19 -13.56 -17.31
CA LYS A 63 -9.70 -14.62 -16.41
C LYS A 63 -8.62 -15.25 -15.52
N ARG A 64 -7.43 -15.45 -16.07
CA ARG A 64 -6.29 -16.01 -15.33
C ARG A 64 -5.83 -15.05 -14.25
N PHE A 65 -5.73 -13.76 -14.59
CA PHE A 65 -5.26 -12.73 -13.70
C PHE A 65 -6.29 -12.30 -12.64
N ALA A 66 -7.59 -12.50 -12.89
CA ALA A 66 -8.64 -12.13 -11.96
C ALA A 66 -8.42 -12.69 -10.53
N GLY A 67 -8.67 -11.88 -9.51
CA GLY A 67 -8.50 -12.27 -8.11
C GLY A 67 -7.06 -12.21 -7.60
N PHE A 68 -6.13 -11.68 -8.38
CA PHE A 68 -4.76 -11.48 -7.91
C PHE A 68 -4.71 -10.51 -6.72
N SER A 69 -3.68 -10.67 -5.90
CA SER A 69 -3.39 -9.80 -4.76
C SER A 69 -1.94 -9.35 -4.80
N VAL A 70 -1.68 -8.18 -4.21
CA VAL A 70 -0.33 -7.66 -4.00
C VAL A 70 -0.06 -7.60 -2.50
N TYR A 71 1.06 -8.17 -2.09
CA TYR A 71 1.56 -8.13 -0.72
C TYR A 71 2.90 -7.42 -0.67
N VAL A 72 3.10 -6.68 0.42
CA VAL A 72 4.36 -6.03 0.75
C VAL A 72 4.83 -6.53 2.11
N SER A 73 6.06 -7.02 2.19
CA SER A 73 6.59 -7.66 3.39
C SER A 73 8.09 -7.45 3.57
N ASN A 74 8.59 -7.85 4.73
CA ASN A 74 10.04 -7.96 5.00
C ASN A 74 10.52 -9.42 5.02
N GLY A 75 9.59 -10.38 4.99
CA GLY A 75 9.86 -11.82 5.06
C GLY A 75 9.69 -12.51 3.72
N THR A 76 10.34 -13.66 3.54
CA THR A 76 10.31 -14.41 2.26
C THR A 76 9.20 -15.46 2.20
N THR A 77 8.39 -15.58 3.26
CA THR A 77 7.24 -16.49 3.27
C THR A 77 6.15 -15.95 2.37
N VAL A 78 5.48 -16.80 1.61
CA VAL A 78 4.43 -16.41 0.67
C VAL A 78 3.10 -17.10 1.03
N PRO A 79 1.99 -16.35 1.16
CA PRO A 79 1.93 -14.89 1.31
C PRO A 79 2.45 -14.45 2.70
N SER A 80 2.92 -13.20 2.81
CA SER A 80 3.23 -12.58 4.11
C SER A 80 3.16 -11.06 4.03
N GLY A 81 3.11 -10.40 5.19
CA GLY A 81 3.07 -8.94 5.27
C GLY A 81 1.69 -8.35 4.99
N GLU A 82 1.68 -7.09 4.56
CA GLU A 82 0.48 -6.31 4.31
C GLU A 82 -0.07 -6.60 2.90
N ARG A 83 -1.34 -6.99 2.80
CA ARG A 83 -2.05 -7.06 1.52
C ARG A 83 -2.54 -5.67 1.13
N CYS A 84 -1.73 -4.92 0.38
CA CYS A 84 -2.07 -3.56 -0.04
C CYS A 84 -3.10 -3.51 -1.18
N TYR A 85 -3.24 -4.60 -1.95
CA TYR A 85 -4.21 -4.67 -3.05
C TYR A 85 -4.80 -6.06 -3.22
N HIS A 86 -6.07 -6.09 -3.64
CA HIS A 86 -6.76 -7.30 -4.09
C HIS A 86 -7.75 -6.94 -5.19
N HIS A 87 -7.67 -7.63 -6.32
CA HIS A 87 -8.66 -7.50 -7.38
C HIS A 87 -9.95 -8.22 -6.97
N GLY A 88 -10.92 -7.46 -6.48
CA GLY A 88 -12.25 -7.95 -6.12
C GLY A 88 -13.32 -7.63 -7.18
N GLY A 89 -14.45 -8.36 -7.10
CA GLY A 89 -15.67 -8.09 -7.89
C GLY A 89 -15.82 -8.93 -9.16
N ASP A 90 -16.95 -8.73 -9.84
CA ASP A 90 -17.39 -9.56 -10.98
C ASP A 90 -16.80 -9.12 -12.33
N LYS A 91 -15.97 -8.08 -12.34
CA LYS A 91 -15.35 -7.54 -13.56
C LYS A 91 -13.96 -8.13 -13.78
N TYR A 92 -13.60 -8.23 -15.05
CA TYR A 92 -12.24 -8.57 -15.46
C TYR A 92 -11.25 -7.48 -15.03
N PRO A 93 -10.04 -7.86 -14.58
CA PRO A 93 -8.95 -6.91 -14.47
C PRO A 93 -8.54 -6.42 -15.87
N GLU A 94 -8.03 -5.20 -15.96
CA GLU A 94 -7.25 -4.80 -17.13
C GLU A 94 -5.89 -5.52 -17.11
N LEU A 95 -5.29 -5.74 -18.28
CA LEU A 95 -3.99 -6.44 -18.33
C LEU A 95 -2.84 -5.49 -17.99
N ASN A 96 -3.02 -4.19 -18.22
CA ASN A 96 -2.14 -3.14 -17.74
C ASN A 96 -2.78 -2.51 -16.49
N GLN A 97 -2.18 -2.75 -15.34
CA GLN A 97 -2.66 -2.28 -14.05
C GLN A 97 -1.82 -1.12 -13.53
N GLU A 98 -2.48 -0.13 -12.95
CA GLU A 98 -1.86 0.87 -12.09
C GLU A 98 -2.51 0.78 -10.70
N ILE A 99 -1.75 0.30 -9.72
CA ILE A 99 -2.25 -0.08 -8.41
C ILE A 99 -1.71 0.89 -7.37
N GLN A 100 -2.60 1.51 -6.61
CA GLN A 100 -2.23 2.24 -5.40
C GLN A 100 -1.95 1.22 -4.28
N CYS A 101 -0.69 1.07 -3.92
CA CYS A 101 -0.22 0.14 -2.89
C CYS A 101 0.66 0.92 -1.92
N LYS A 102 0.02 1.65 -1.02
CA LYS A 102 0.70 2.43 0.02
C LYS A 102 1.11 1.49 1.14
N ALA A 103 2.31 0.93 1.10
CA ALA A 103 2.83 -0.02 2.08
C ALA A 103 4.34 0.15 2.25
N VAL A 104 4.90 -0.35 3.36
CA VAL A 104 6.36 -0.29 3.62
C VAL A 104 6.89 -1.71 3.73
N GLY A 105 7.94 -1.99 2.96
CA GLY A 105 8.58 -3.30 2.98
C GLY A 105 9.72 -3.40 2.00
N ARG A 106 10.33 -4.59 1.94
CA ARG A 106 11.46 -4.89 1.06
C ARG A 106 11.10 -5.88 -0.03
N ILE A 107 10.03 -6.64 0.15
CA ILE A 107 9.60 -7.68 -0.80
C ILE A 107 8.20 -7.31 -1.27
N VAL A 108 8.03 -7.28 -2.59
CA VAL A 108 6.73 -7.18 -3.25
C VAL A 108 6.39 -8.54 -3.80
N THR A 109 5.18 -9.03 -3.52
CA THR A 109 4.68 -10.31 -4.01
C THR A 109 3.36 -10.10 -4.75
N ILE A 110 3.30 -10.56 -6.00
CA ILE A 110 2.06 -10.69 -6.76
C ILE A 110 1.65 -12.15 -6.71
N ILE A 111 0.43 -12.42 -6.27
CA ILE A 111 -0.04 -13.78 -6.03
C ILE A 111 -1.47 -13.97 -6.53
N ILE A 112 -1.71 -15.14 -7.11
CA ILE A 112 -3.03 -15.65 -7.47
C ILE A 112 -3.26 -16.92 -6.64
N GLN A 113 -4.34 -16.92 -5.86
CA GLN A 113 -4.78 -18.08 -5.09
C GLN A 113 -6.13 -18.58 -5.63
N ARG A 114 -6.27 -19.90 -5.71
CA ARG A 114 -7.47 -20.66 -6.06
C ARG A 114 -7.65 -21.74 -5.00
N PRO A 115 -8.26 -21.41 -3.85
CA PRO A 115 -8.49 -22.37 -2.78
C PRO A 115 -9.29 -23.58 -3.31
N PRO A 116 -8.87 -24.83 -3.04
CA PRO A 116 -9.61 -26.01 -3.49
C PRO A 116 -11.02 -26.12 -2.91
N GLU A 117 -11.27 -25.43 -1.80
CA GLU A 117 -12.56 -25.39 -1.10
C GLU A 117 -13.56 -24.44 -1.78
N GLU A 118 -13.10 -23.58 -2.69
CA GLU A 118 -13.95 -22.68 -3.46
C GLU A 118 -14.19 -23.25 -4.88
N ASP A 119 -15.47 -23.41 -5.23
CA ASP A 119 -15.85 -23.90 -6.56
C ASP A 119 -15.87 -22.76 -7.58
N PHE A 120 -14.77 -22.62 -8.32
CA PHE A 120 -14.67 -21.68 -9.44
C PHE A 120 -15.24 -22.21 -10.76
N THR A 121 -15.75 -23.45 -10.83
CA THR A 121 -16.17 -24.05 -12.11
C THR A 121 -17.34 -23.33 -12.76
N ASN A 122 -18.19 -22.67 -11.95
CA ASN A 122 -19.28 -21.82 -12.40
C ASN A 122 -18.91 -20.34 -12.50
N SER A 123 -17.65 -19.98 -12.23
CA SER A 123 -17.18 -18.59 -12.32
C SER A 123 -16.99 -18.18 -13.78
N LEU A 124 -17.76 -17.19 -14.21
CA LEU A 124 -17.60 -16.57 -15.52
C LEU A 124 -16.28 -15.78 -15.59
N CYS A 125 -15.87 -15.13 -14.50
CA CYS A 125 -14.80 -14.14 -14.48
C CYS A 125 -13.42 -14.64 -14.04
N VAL A 126 -13.31 -15.86 -13.49
CA VAL A 126 -12.06 -16.40 -12.92
C VAL A 126 -11.71 -17.76 -13.54
N SER A 127 -10.42 -18.09 -13.64
CA SER A 127 -9.93 -19.44 -14.01
C SER A 127 -9.80 -20.36 -12.79
N ASN A 128 -10.12 -21.65 -12.94
CA ASN A 128 -10.05 -22.65 -11.86
C ASN A 128 -8.65 -22.89 -11.28
N HIS A 129 -7.61 -22.64 -12.06
CA HIS A 129 -6.22 -22.82 -11.64
C HIS A 129 -5.51 -21.48 -11.59
N ALA A 130 -4.60 -21.33 -10.63
CA ALA A 130 -3.71 -20.20 -10.56
C ALA A 130 -2.66 -20.33 -11.67
N LEU A 131 -2.52 -19.28 -12.45
CA LEU A 131 -1.51 -19.15 -13.50
C LEU A 131 -1.15 -17.67 -13.58
N LEU A 132 0.12 -17.36 -13.41
CA LEU A 132 0.63 -16.01 -13.43
C LEU A 132 1.51 -15.82 -14.68
N GLU A 133 1.16 -14.83 -15.51
CA GLU A 133 1.84 -14.49 -16.76
C GLU A 133 2.22 -13.00 -16.76
N LEU A 134 3.34 -12.65 -16.10
CA LEU A 134 3.81 -11.26 -15.97
C LEU A 134 4.84 -10.95 -17.05
N CYS A 135 4.70 -9.80 -17.71
CA CYS A 135 5.71 -9.31 -18.65
C CYS A 135 6.62 -8.30 -17.96
N GLU A 136 6.06 -7.31 -17.26
CA GLU A 136 6.84 -6.31 -16.54
C GLU A 136 6.11 -5.86 -15.27
N VAL A 137 6.87 -5.53 -14.22
CA VAL A 137 6.36 -4.97 -12.96
C VAL A 137 7.25 -3.83 -12.51
N GLU A 138 6.72 -2.62 -12.56
CA GLU A 138 7.39 -1.44 -12.03
C GLU A 138 6.87 -1.17 -10.61
N VAL A 139 7.79 -1.04 -9.65
CA VAL A 139 7.46 -0.69 -8.26
C VAL A 139 7.95 0.72 -7.99
N ASN A 140 7.00 1.64 -7.83
CA ASN A 140 7.29 3.05 -7.59
C ASN A 140 7.21 3.38 -6.10
N GLY A 141 8.26 4.01 -5.60
CA GLY A 141 8.40 4.39 -4.21
C GLY A 141 9.81 4.92 -3.94
N CYS A 142 10.10 5.18 -2.67
CA CYS A 142 11.41 5.63 -2.23
C CYS A 142 11.92 4.78 -1.06
N GLY A 143 13.23 4.78 -0.83
CA GLY A 143 13.79 4.30 0.43
C GLY A 143 13.08 4.98 1.61
N VAL A 144 12.88 4.27 2.71
CA VAL A 144 12.22 4.83 3.89
C VAL A 144 12.93 6.11 4.33
N GLY A 145 12.15 7.18 4.56
CA GLY A 145 12.67 8.49 4.95
C GLY A 145 12.99 9.43 3.77
N PHE A 146 12.71 9.03 2.53
CA PHE A 146 12.90 9.88 1.34
C PHE A 146 11.64 10.00 0.49
N TYR A 147 11.54 11.10 -0.26
CA TYR A 147 10.46 11.38 -1.21
C TYR A 147 10.94 12.18 -2.43
N GLY A 148 10.05 12.31 -3.41
CA GLY A 148 10.24 13.03 -4.65
C GLY A 148 10.66 12.10 -5.80
N THR A 149 10.68 12.64 -7.02
CA THR A 149 10.90 11.85 -8.26
C THR A 149 12.21 11.08 -8.26
N GLU A 150 13.26 11.63 -7.64
CA GLU A 150 14.59 11.02 -7.53
C GLU A 150 14.88 10.44 -6.14
N CYS A 151 13.89 10.45 -5.23
CA CYS A 151 14.06 10.02 -3.84
C CYS A 151 15.24 10.71 -3.12
N THR A 152 15.46 12.00 -3.41
CA THR A 152 16.57 12.80 -2.82
C THR A 152 16.12 13.76 -1.74
N SER A 153 14.81 14.00 -1.59
CA SER A 153 14.29 14.85 -0.51
C SER A 153 14.08 14.00 0.73
N GLU A 154 14.62 14.41 1.87
CA GLU A 154 14.37 13.74 3.15
C GLU A 154 12.95 14.04 3.63
N CYS A 155 12.27 13.03 4.19
CA CYS A 155 10.98 13.23 4.85
C CYS A 155 11.11 14.28 5.97
N PRO A 156 10.07 15.08 6.22
CA PRO A 156 10.05 15.99 7.35
C PRO A 156 10.38 15.27 8.67
N THR A 157 11.23 15.91 9.48
CA THR A 157 11.71 15.36 10.76
C THR A 157 10.59 15.13 11.76
N ASP A 158 9.51 15.90 11.63
CA ASP A 158 8.38 15.92 12.54
C ASP A 158 7.25 14.97 12.09
N CYS A 159 7.47 14.18 11.03
CA CYS A 159 6.63 13.04 10.71
C CYS A 159 6.80 11.92 11.75
N VAL A 160 5.69 11.28 12.15
CA VAL A 160 5.76 10.05 12.95
C VAL A 160 6.58 8.98 12.22
N ASP A 161 7.52 8.37 12.97
CA ASP A 161 8.51 7.39 12.49
C ASP A 161 9.41 7.90 11.34
N GLY A 162 9.44 9.21 11.08
CA GLY A 162 10.18 9.79 9.95
C GLY A 162 9.66 9.32 8.58
N GLN A 163 8.39 8.91 8.50
CA GLN A 163 7.82 8.34 7.29
C GLN A 163 6.83 9.29 6.61
N CYS A 164 7.05 9.50 5.32
CA CYS A 164 6.21 10.32 4.47
C CYS A 164 5.80 9.57 3.19
N ASP A 165 4.78 10.08 2.51
CA ASP A 165 4.39 9.67 1.17
C ASP A 165 5.57 9.92 0.22
N PRO A 166 6.03 8.91 -0.53
CA PRO A 166 7.27 9.01 -1.31
C PRO A 166 7.10 9.91 -2.54
N VAL A 167 5.87 10.34 -2.88
CA VAL A 167 5.62 11.27 -3.98
C VAL A 167 5.43 12.68 -3.45
N THR A 168 4.52 12.87 -2.49
CA THR A 168 4.17 14.23 -2.02
C THR A 168 5.08 14.74 -0.91
N GLY A 169 5.66 13.83 -0.13
CA GLY A 169 6.39 14.14 1.11
C GLY A 169 5.48 14.41 2.31
N ASP A 170 4.18 14.12 2.21
CA ASP A 170 3.24 14.30 3.31
C ASP A 170 3.39 13.18 4.34
N CYS A 171 3.32 13.50 5.63
CA CYS A 171 3.57 12.54 6.69
C CYS A 171 2.49 11.44 6.71
N ARG A 172 2.92 10.19 6.57
CA ARG A 172 2.01 9.05 6.37
C ARG A 172 1.24 8.66 7.62
N TYR A 173 1.84 8.87 8.78
CA TYR A 173 1.29 8.53 10.09
C TYR A 173 0.97 9.76 10.93
N GLY A 174 0.86 10.93 10.29
CA GLY A 174 0.68 12.21 10.96
C GLY A 174 1.96 12.76 11.57
N CYS A 175 1.78 13.72 12.47
CA CYS A 175 2.86 14.50 13.08
C CYS A 175 3.18 14.03 14.50
N VAL A 176 4.44 14.22 14.89
CA VAL A 176 4.82 14.14 16.30
C VAL A 176 4.10 15.22 17.11
N ASP A 177 3.92 14.98 18.41
CA ASP A 177 3.20 15.90 19.29
C ASP A 177 3.75 17.32 19.20
N GLY A 178 2.86 18.30 19.01
CA GLY A 178 3.23 19.71 18.89
C GLY A 178 3.42 20.21 17.45
N TYR A 179 3.23 19.35 16.43
CA TYR A 179 3.29 19.72 15.03
C TYR A 179 2.02 19.35 14.27
N PHE A 180 1.75 20.07 13.18
CA PHE A 180 0.58 19.84 12.32
C PHE A 180 0.84 20.29 10.88
N GLY A 181 -0.15 20.04 10.02
CA GLY A 181 -0.04 20.22 8.57
C GLY A 181 0.32 18.93 7.86
N PRO A 182 0.20 18.90 6.52
CA PRO A 182 0.46 17.69 5.73
C PRO A 182 1.91 17.21 5.85
N LYS A 183 2.87 18.12 6.10
CA LYS A 183 4.29 17.80 6.26
C LYS A 183 4.81 18.09 7.66
N CYS A 184 3.92 18.33 8.62
CA CYS A 184 4.28 18.70 9.99
C CYS A 184 5.16 19.95 10.04
N GLU A 185 4.96 20.86 9.09
CA GLU A 185 5.77 22.06 8.91
C GLU A 185 5.37 23.21 9.84
N GLN A 186 4.28 23.05 10.59
CA GLN A 186 3.72 24.06 11.48
C GLN A 186 3.75 23.55 12.92
N ASP A 187 4.17 24.42 13.85
CA ASP A 187 4.23 24.10 15.27
C ASP A 187 3.11 24.78 16.06
N CYS A 188 2.68 24.10 17.13
CA CYS A 188 1.57 24.55 17.97
C CYS A 188 1.93 25.71 18.91
N GLU A 189 3.22 26.05 19.07
CA GLU A 189 3.63 27.20 19.87
C GLU A 189 3.34 28.50 19.12
N ASN A 190 3.53 28.50 17.80
CA ASN A 190 3.38 29.66 16.94
C ASN A 190 2.02 29.73 16.24
N ASP A 191 1.40 28.59 15.90
CA ASP A 191 0.05 28.54 15.32
C ASP A 191 -0.85 27.51 16.01
N ILE A 192 -1.49 27.98 17.08
CA ILE A 192 -2.43 27.18 17.89
C ILE A 192 -3.65 26.76 17.06
N THR A 193 -4.00 27.49 16.00
CA THR A 193 -5.28 27.31 15.28
C THR A 193 -5.40 25.94 14.63
N GLY A 194 -4.30 25.38 14.11
CA GLY A 194 -4.31 24.08 13.44
C GLY A 194 -3.92 22.88 14.30
N CYS A 195 -3.48 23.10 15.54
CA CYS A 195 -3.25 22.04 16.53
C CYS A 195 -4.45 21.76 17.43
N VAL A 196 -5.49 22.59 17.33
CA VAL A 196 -6.77 22.30 17.97
C VAL A 196 -7.40 21.18 17.17
N GLY A 197 -7.28 19.95 17.69
CA GLY A 197 -8.24 18.90 17.35
C GLY A 197 -9.64 19.50 17.50
N ASP A 198 -10.35 19.62 16.38
CA ASP A 198 -11.55 20.43 16.26
C ASP A 198 -12.53 20.20 17.43
N VAL A 199 -12.78 21.29 18.17
CA VAL A 199 -13.69 21.44 19.31
C VAL A 199 -13.13 20.96 20.65
N CYS A 200 -12.59 21.91 21.44
CA CYS A 200 -12.48 21.73 22.88
C CYS A 200 -13.83 21.29 23.46
N PRO A 201 -13.85 20.39 24.46
CA PRO A 201 -15.09 19.99 25.10
C PRO A 201 -15.99 21.19 25.41
N VAL A 202 -17.26 21.11 25.02
CA VAL A 202 -18.20 22.25 25.09
C VAL A 202 -18.33 22.83 26.50
N ASN A 203 -17.92 22.06 27.51
CA ASN A 203 -17.97 22.43 28.91
C ASN A 203 -16.64 22.92 29.49
N CYS A 204 -15.60 23.17 28.67
CA CYS A 204 -14.44 23.92 29.14
C CYS A 204 -14.87 25.37 29.50
N ALA A 205 -14.38 25.90 30.62
CA ALA A 205 -14.77 27.22 31.12
C ALA A 205 -14.55 28.35 30.11
N SER A 206 -13.49 28.28 29.30
CA SER A 206 -13.13 29.27 28.28
C SER A 206 -13.09 28.73 26.86
N GLN A 207 -13.66 27.54 26.61
CA GLN A 207 -13.49 26.82 25.33
C GLN A 207 -12.00 26.61 24.97
N ALA A 208 -11.13 26.60 25.97
CA ALA A 208 -9.69 26.40 25.82
C ALA A 208 -9.27 25.08 26.46
N CYS A 209 -8.59 24.26 25.68
CA CYS A 209 -8.07 22.97 26.06
C CYS A 209 -6.63 22.81 25.57
N ASP A 210 -5.90 21.85 26.13
CA ASP A 210 -4.60 21.45 25.62
C ASP A 210 -4.73 20.50 24.42
N LEU A 211 -3.57 20.06 23.90
CA LEU A 211 -3.50 19.19 22.73
C LEU A 211 -4.17 17.82 22.93
N PHE A 212 -4.41 17.43 24.18
CA PHE A 212 -5.05 16.16 24.55
C PHE A 212 -6.54 16.35 24.88
N GLY A 213 -7.09 17.55 24.64
CA GLY A 213 -8.48 17.89 24.93
C GLY A 213 -8.76 18.21 26.40
N ALA A 214 -7.72 18.37 27.24
CA ALA A 214 -7.92 18.71 28.64
C ALA A 214 -8.13 20.21 28.84
N CYS A 215 -9.18 20.61 29.54
CA CYS A 215 -9.54 22.02 29.73
C CYS A 215 -8.53 22.75 30.64
N ARG A 216 -7.82 23.73 30.08
CA ARG A 216 -6.72 24.43 30.78
C ARG A 216 -7.18 25.26 31.97
N GLU A 217 -8.40 25.78 31.90
CA GLU A 217 -9.00 26.62 32.94
C GLU A 217 -10.11 25.89 33.70
N GLY A 218 -10.15 24.56 33.58
CA GLY A 218 -11.16 23.71 34.19
C GLY A 218 -12.53 23.80 33.51
N CYS A 219 -13.53 23.24 34.20
CA CYS A 219 -14.87 23.02 33.66
C CYS A 219 -15.85 24.14 34.02
N GLN A 220 -16.85 24.32 33.17
CA GLN A 220 -18.08 25.05 33.49
C GLN A 220 -18.78 24.41 34.69
N ALA A 221 -19.54 25.21 35.42
CA ALA A 221 -20.21 24.75 36.64
C ALA A 221 -21.10 23.52 36.39
N GLY A 222 -20.86 22.46 37.17
CA GLY A 222 -21.60 21.20 37.07
C GLY A 222 -20.89 20.10 36.27
N TRP A 223 -19.76 20.40 35.65
CA TRP A 223 -18.93 19.43 34.93
C TRP A 223 -17.59 19.19 35.65
N GLN A 224 -17.06 17.99 35.49
CA GLN A 224 -15.85 17.48 36.13
C GLN A 224 -15.05 16.60 35.15
N GLY A 225 -13.81 16.26 35.55
CA GLY A 225 -12.86 15.56 34.69
C GLY A 225 -11.92 16.52 33.97
N THR A 226 -10.86 15.97 33.37
CA THR A 226 -9.86 16.78 32.64
C THR A 226 -10.41 17.29 31.31
N ASP A 227 -11.31 16.54 30.69
CA ASP A 227 -12.02 16.85 29.44
C ASP A 227 -13.46 17.37 29.67
N CYS A 228 -13.88 17.59 30.92
CA CYS A 228 -15.20 18.14 31.26
C CYS A 228 -16.39 17.41 30.62
N THR A 229 -16.31 16.07 30.54
CA THR A 229 -17.37 15.19 30.01
C THR A 229 -18.19 14.47 31.10
N SER A 230 -17.85 14.66 32.39
CA SER A 230 -18.50 13.99 33.53
C SER A 230 -19.18 14.94 34.51
#